data_AF-A0A7I7KAL4-F1
#
_entry.id   AF-A0A7I7KAL4-F1
#
_cell.length_a   1.000
_cell.length_b   1.000
_cell.length_c   1.000
_cell.angle_alpha   90.00
_cell.angle_beta   90.00
_cell.angle_gamma   90.00
#
_symmetry.space_group_name_H-M   'P 1'
#
loop_
_entity.id
_entity.type
_entity.pdbx_description
1 polymer ?
#
loop_
_entity_poly.entity_id
_entity_poly.type
_entity_poly.pdbx_seq_one_letter_code
_entity_poly.pdbx_strand_id
1 'polypeptide(L)'
;MSEGLIVLDGSGVAVVNDEARRLLSLPAGEVSPDELPEFLRSPNPGARDEVHVTDDRVLVVNRSRVRSGPDTSEVVTIRDRTELQGALGELTSLKVLTDSLRAQAHEAANKLHTIVTMVEMGRSEEAVGFATAELELSQQLVDRLSHAVGEPALVALLLGKSAQASERGIELTVTEESELPADTDELFLTAQELVTVAGNLIDNAMEACDPEDPWVEVTGTRMRKGC
;
A
#
# COMPACT_ATOMS: atom_id res chain seq x y z
N MET A 1 19.39 21.50 -11.95
CA MET A 1 18.80 20.29 -12.55
C MET A 1 19.39 20.12 -13.93
N SER A 2 20.38 19.25 -14.05
CA SER A 2 20.84 18.73 -15.33
C SER A 2 19.85 17.66 -15.80
N GLU A 3 19.55 17.61 -17.09
CA GLU A 3 18.74 16.53 -17.67
C GLU A 3 19.68 15.43 -18.17
N GLY A 4 19.29 14.17 -17.95
CA GLY A 4 19.92 13.03 -18.60
C GLY A 4 19.56 13.02 -20.08
N LEU A 5 20.53 12.81 -20.95
CA LEU A 5 20.36 12.71 -22.39
C LEU A 5 20.99 11.41 -22.90
N ILE A 6 20.21 10.66 -23.66
CA ILE A 6 20.67 9.47 -24.39
C ILE A 6 20.22 9.60 -25.85
N VAL A 7 21.12 9.27 -26.77
CA VAL A 7 20.81 9.13 -28.20
C VAL A 7 21.02 7.68 -28.57
N LEU A 8 19.94 7.04 -29.03
CA LEU A 8 19.92 5.68 -29.53
C LEU A 8 19.88 5.71 -31.06
N ASP A 9 20.68 4.86 -31.69
CA ASP A 9 20.64 4.63 -33.14
C ASP A 9 20.37 3.15 -33.46
N GLY A 10 20.42 2.77 -34.74
CA GLY A 10 20.17 1.39 -35.17
C GLY A 10 21.19 0.35 -34.68
N SER A 11 22.30 0.79 -34.06
CA SER A 11 23.40 -0.04 -33.56
C SER A 11 23.55 -0.04 -32.04
N GLY A 12 22.96 0.93 -31.33
CA GLY A 12 22.97 0.97 -29.87
C GLY A 12 22.97 2.40 -29.32
N VAL A 13 23.71 2.60 -28.21
CA VAL A 13 23.85 3.91 -27.56
C VAL A 13 24.92 4.74 -28.28
N ALA A 14 24.49 5.72 -29.07
CA ALA A 14 25.39 6.63 -29.78
C ALA A 14 25.99 7.70 -28.85
N VAL A 15 25.16 8.25 -27.96
CA VAL A 15 25.56 9.30 -27.01
C VAL A 15 24.85 9.08 -25.69
N VAL A 16 25.59 9.27 -24.60
CA VAL A 16 25.04 9.31 -23.25
C VAL A 16 25.82 10.36 -22.45
N ASN A 17 25.13 11.33 -21.85
CA ASN A 17 25.78 12.32 -20.99
C ASN A 17 25.99 11.79 -19.57
N ASP A 18 26.85 12.47 -18.81
CA ASP A 18 27.18 12.07 -17.43
C ASP A 18 25.96 12.03 -16.51
N GLU A 19 25.00 12.93 -16.74
CA GLU A 19 23.76 12.96 -15.97
C GLU A 19 22.90 11.71 -16.22
N ALA A 20 22.74 11.27 -17.47
CA ALA A 20 22.04 10.04 -17.78
C ALA A 20 22.76 8.82 -17.19
N ARG A 21 24.10 8.79 -17.22
CA ARG A 21 24.87 7.71 -16.56
C ARG A 21 24.60 7.66 -15.07
N ARG A 22 24.59 8.82 -14.41
CA ARG A 22 24.31 8.95 -12.97
C ARG A 22 22.88 8.52 -12.63
N LEU A 23 21.89 8.95 -13.41
CA LEU A 23 20.47 8.65 -13.17
C LEU A 23 20.11 7.20 -13.43
N LEU A 24 20.81 6.54 -14.37
CA LEU A 24 20.57 5.15 -14.75
C LEU A 24 21.60 4.17 -14.16
N SER A 25 22.52 4.64 -13.31
CA SER A 25 23.59 3.83 -12.72
C SER A 25 24.43 3.06 -13.76
N LEU A 26 24.69 3.68 -14.92
CA LEU A 26 25.41 3.05 -16.02
C LEU A 26 26.94 3.04 -15.77
N PRO A 27 27.65 2.02 -16.27
CA PRO A 27 29.11 1.94 -16.17
C PRO A 27 29.81 3.09 -16.93
N ALA A 28 31.09 3.31 -16.62
CA ALA A 28 31.93 4.23 -17.36
C ALA A 28 32.38 3.61 -18.70
N GLY A 29 32.43 4.41 -19.77
CA GLY A 29 32.87 3.96 -21.09
C GLY A 29 31.72 3.69 -22.06
N GLU A 30 31.93 2.83 -23.04
CA GLU A 30 30.91 2.47 -24.04
C GLU A 30 29.78 1.70 -23.37
N VAL A 31 28.52 2.04 -23.67
CA VAL A 31 27.34 1.44 -23.03
C VAL A 31 26.69 0.47 -24.02
N SER A 32 26.56 -0.79 -23.62
CA SER A 32 25.85 -1.80 -24.40
C SER A 32 24.33 -1.65 -24.21
N PRO A 33 23.51 -1.96 -25.24
CA PRO A 33 22.04 -1.99 -25.09
C PRO A 33 21.53 -2.86 -23.93
N ASP A 34 22.26 -3.92 -23.58
CA ASP A 34 21.89 -4.82 -22.47
C ASP A 34 22.06 -4.18 -21.08
N GLU A 35 22.92 -3.16 -20.98
CA GLU A 35 23.16 -2.42 -19.73
C GLU A 35 22.09 -1.34 -19.49
N LEU A 36 21.27 -1.04 -20.51
CA LEU A 36 20.14 -0.13 -20.34
C LEU A 36 19.01 -0.79 -19.54
N PRO A 37 18.28 -0.01 -18.72
CA PRO A 37 17.04 -0.47 -18.11
C PRO A 37 16.03 -0.96 -19.15
N GLU A 38 15.19 -1.92 -18.77
CA GLU A 38 14.24 -2.58 -19.66
C GLU A 38 13.36 -1.59 -20.46
N PHE A 39 12.91 -0.51 -19.82
CA PHE A 39 12.08 0.52 -20.44
C PHE A 39 12.78 1.32 -21.56
N LEU A 40 14.11 1.25 -21.67
CA LEU A 40 14.89 1.88 -22.75
C LEU A 40 15.35 0.88 -23.82
N ARG A 41 15.25 -0.43 -23.58
CA ARG A 41 15.71 -1.47 -24.53
C ARG A 41 14.85 -1.55 -25.79
N SER A 42 13.56 -1.25 -25.67
CA SER A 42 12.64 -1.22 -26.80
C SER A 42 12.43 0.20 -27.31
N PRO A 43 12.50 0.48 -28.62
CA PRO A 43 12.17 1.80 -29.19
C PRO A 43 10.72 2.19 -28.90
N ASN A 44 10.48 3.38 -28.36
CA ASN A 44 9.14 3.95 -28.16
C ASN A 44 9.12 5.45 -28.51
N PRO A 45 9.42 5.80 -29.78
CA PRO A 45 9.49 7.18 -30.19
C PRO A 45 8.10 7.82 -30.14
N GLY A 46 7.91 8.81 -29.26
CA GLY A 46 6.62 9.46 -29.04
C GLY A 46 6.16 9.41 -27.59
N ALA A 47 6.78 8.57 -26.75
CA ALA A 47 6.59 8.59 -25.30
C ALA A 47 6.85 9.98 -24.73
N ARG A 48 5.88 10.52 -23.99
CA ARG A 48 6.00 11.80 -23.30
C ARG A 48 5.64 11.62 -21.84
N ASP A 49 6.48 12.19 -20.99
CA ASP A 49 6.35 12.19 -19.54
C ASP A 49 6.07 10.79 -18.95
N GLU A 50 6.70 9.74 -19.51
CA GLU A 50 6.58 8.39 -18.96
C GLU A 50 7.32 8.31 -17.63
N VAL A 51 6.59 7.90 -16.59
CA VAL A 51 7.14 7.75 -15.24
C VAL A 51 7.65 6.33 -15.07
N HIS A 52 8.92 6.19 -14.71
CA HIS A 52 9.58 4.93 -14.41
C HIS A 52 10.12 4.97 -12.98
N VAL A 53 9.76 3.97 -12.19
CA VAL A 53 10.26 3.80 -10.82
C VAL A 53 11.41 2.79 -10.88
N THR A 54 12.59 3.21 -10.45
CA THR A 54 13.75 2.34 -10.24
C THR A 54 13.89 2.04 -8.74
N ASP A 55 14.89 1.22 -8.39
CA ASP A 55 15.16 0.87 -6.99
C ASP A 55 15.38 2.10 -6.08
N ASP A 56 15.92 3.20 -6.62
CA ASP A 56 16.31 4.40 -5.87
C ASP A 56 15.69 5.72 -6.38
N ARG A 57 14.99 5.74 -7.53
CA ARG A 57 14.56 6.98 -8.19
C ARG A 57 13.19 6.88 -8.85
N VAL A 58 12.54 8.03 -8.97
CA VAL A 58 11.43 8.24 -9.89
C VAL A 58 11.91 9.08 -11.06
N LEU A 59 11.95 8.46 -12.25
CA LEU A 59 12.45 9.07 -13.46
C LEU A 59 11.29 9.41 -14.40
N VAL A 60 11.32 10.60 -14.98
CA VAL A 60 10.42 10.99 -16.06
C VAL A 60 11.18 10.97 -17.37
N VAL A 61 10.70 10.18 -18.31
CA VAL A 61 11.35 9.89 -19.58
C VAL A 61 10.52 10.46 -20.73
N ASN A 62 11.20 11.20 -21.61
CA ASN A 62 10.63 11.69 -22.85
C ASN A 62 11.43 11.11 -24.01
N ARG A 63 10.75 10.61 -25.05
CA ARG A 63 11.37 9.97 -26.21
C ARG A 63 10.92 10.63 -27.49
N SER A 64 11.87 11.04 -28.31
CA SER A 64 11.60 11.74 -29.56
C SER A 64 12.43 11.17 -30.70
N ARG A 65 11.81 11.00 -31.86
CA ARG A 65 12.51 10.57 -33.07
C ARG A 65 13.20 11.76 -33.71
N VAL A 66 14.48 11.63 -34.01
CA VAL A 66 15.27 12.64 -34.72
C VAL A 66 15.86 12.02 -35.99
N ARG A 67 15.71 12.72 -37.11
CA ARG A 67 16.37 12.32 -38.37
C ARG A 67 17.78 12.90 -38.39
N SER A 68 18.78 12.03 -38.49
CA SER A 68 20.19 12.44 -38.61
C SER A 68 20.78 11.76 -39.85
N GLY A 69 20.75 12.46 -40.99
CA GLY A 69 21.18 11.90 -42.27
C GLY A 69 20.22 10.80 -42.79
N PRO A 70 20.73 9.70 -43.40
CA PRO A 70 19.91 8.59 -43.89
C PRO A 70 19.31 7.72 -42.78
N ASP A 71 19.83 7.82 -41.55
CA ASP A 71 19.43 6.97 -40.43
C ASP A 71 18.45 7.68 -39.50
N THR A 72 17.63 6.87 -38.82
CA THR A 72 16.69 7.37 -37.81
C THR A 72 17.22 7.09 -36.42
N SER A 73 17.39 8.14 -35.62
CA SER A 73 17.82 8.06 -34.22
C SER A 73 16.67 8.42 -33.28
N GLU A 74 16.79 7.98 -32.03
CA GLU A 74 15.87 8.30 -30.96
C GLU A 74 16.63 9.07 -29.87
N VAL A 75 16.11 10.23 -29.48
CA VAL A 75 16.62 11.04 -28.38
C VAL A 75 15.72 10.83 -27.18
N VAL A 76 16.33 10.39 -26.08
CA VAL A 76 15.69 10.15 -24.81
C VAL A 76 16.20 11.19 -23.80
N THR A 77 15.28 11.92 -23.16
CA THR A 77 15.61 12.79 -22.04
C THR A 77 15.03 12.23 -20.74
N ILE A 78 15.80 12.32 -19.67
CA ILE A 78 15.51 11.71 -18.37
C ILE A 78 15.61 12.80 -17.29
N ARG A 79 14.57 12.90 -16.46
CA ARG A 79 14.50 13.85 -15.34
C ARG A 79 14.23 13.12 -14.03
N ASP A 80 15.01 13.42 -13.00
CA ASP A 80 14.77 12.94 -11.64
C ASP A 80 13.62 13.73 -10.99
N ARG A 81 12.61 13.02 -10.50
CA ARG A 81 11.46 13.57 -9.77
C ARG A 81 11.31 12.97 -8.38
N THR A 82 12.32 12.26 -7.89
CA THR A 82 12.27 11.51 -6.61
C THR A 82 11.91 12.41 -5.42
N GLU A 83 12.62 13.53 -5.24
CA GLU A 83 12.37 14.47 -4.12
C GLU A 83 10.95 15.07 -4.16
N LEU A 84 10.48 15.41 -5.37
CA LEU A 84 9.18 16.03 -5.56
C LEU A 84 8.03 15.03 -5.34
N GLN A 85 8.20 13.78 -5.78
CA GLN A 85 7.22 12.72 -5.54
C GLN A 85 7.20 12.31 -4.07
N GLY A 86 8.36 12.23 -3.40
CA GLY A 86 8.45 11.97 -1.96
C GLY A 86 7.71 13.02 -1.13
N ALA A 87 7.96 14.31 -1.37
CA ALA A 87 7.28 15.39 -0.66
C ALA A 87 5.76 15.41 -0.88
N LEU A 88 5.29 15.11 -2.10
CA LEU A 88 3.85 14.98 -2.39
C LEU A 88 3.24 13.76 -1.70
N GLY A 89 3.95 12.64 -1.61
CA GLY A 89 3.54 11.44 -0.89
C GLY A 89 3.38 11.68 0.62
N GLU A 90 4.35 12.36 1.25
CA GLU A 90 4.28 12.70 2.68
C GLU A 90 3.10 13.63 3.00
N LEU A 91 2.90 14.67 2.19
CA LEU A 91 1.76 15.59 2.36
C LEU A 91 0.41 14.88 2.16
N THR A 92 0.35 13.94 1.22
CA THR A 92 -0.86 13.14 0.98
C THR A 92 -1.14 12.24 2.18
N SER A 93 -0.11 11.58 2.73
CA SER A 93 -0.22 10.72 3.91
C SER A 93 -0.67 11.49 5.15
N LEU A 94 -0.11 12.68 5.39
CA LEU A 94 -0.53 13.57 6.49
C LEU A 94 -1.96 14.06 6.34
N LYS A 95 -2.39 14.34 5.11
CA LYS A 95 -3.77 14.76 4.84
C LYS A 95 -4.74 13.63 5.14
N VAL A 96 -4.46 12.41 4.69
CA VAL A 96 -5.27 11.22 5.00
C VAL A 96 -5.38 11.01 6.50
N LEU A 97 -4.24 11.04 7.22
CA LEU A 97 -4.24 10.92 8.68
C LEU A 97 -5.11 12.00 9.35
N THR A 98 -5.00 13.25 8.90
CA THR A 98 -5.78 14.36 9.46
C THR A 98 -7.28 14.18 9.20
N ASP A 99 -7.65 13.72 8.01
CA ASP A 99 -9.05 13.49 7.65
C ASP A 99 -9.64 12.30 8.43
N SER A 100 -8.87 11.23 8.64
CA SER A 100 -9.25 10.12 9.53
C SER A 100 -9.46 10.56 10.98
N LEU A 101 -8.54 11.38 11.53
CA LEU A 101 -8.69 11.92 12.89
C LEU A 101 -9.92 12.82 13.03
N ARG A 102 -10.26 13.61 12.00
CA ARG A 102 -11.48 14.43 11.99
C ARG A 102 -12.73 13.56 11.95
N ALA A 103 -12.74 12.52 11.13
CA ALA A 103 -13.86 11.58 11.05
C ALA A 103 -14.11 10.90 12.41
N GLN A 104 -13.05 10.39 13.04
CA GLN A 104 -13.12 9.78 14.37
C GLN A 104 -13.60 10.76 15.45
N ALA A 105 -13.11 12.00 15.44
CA ALA A 105 -13.59 13.02 16.37
C ALA A 105 -15.08 13.35 16.16
N HIS A 106 -15.53 13.42 14.90
CA HIS A 106 -16.93 13.66 14.57
C HIS A 106 -17.83 12.49 14.99
N GLU A 107 -17.38 11.25 14.79
CA GLU A 107 -18.09 10.06 15.23
C GLU A 107 -18.19 10.00 16.76
N ALA A 108 -17.10 10.25 17.47
CA ALA A 108 -17.11 10.32 18.93
C ALA A 108 -18.08 11.39 19.45
N ALA A 109 -18.13 12.56 18.78
CA ALA A 109 -19.08 13.62 19.11
C ALA A 109 -20.53 13.18 18.86
N ASN A 110 -20.81 12.49 17.75
CA ASN A 110 -22.13 11.93 17.46
C ASN A 110 -22.54 10.87 18.50
N LYS A 111 -21.64 9.94 18.83
CA LYS A 111 -21.87 8.90 19.87
C LYS A 111 -22.21 9.56 21.22
N LEU A 112 -21.40 10.53 21.65
CA LEU A 112 -21.66 11.31 22.86
C LEU A 112 -23.00 12.02 22.82
N HIS A 113 -23.33 12.64 21.69
CA HIS A 113 -24.61 13.32 21.52
C HIS A 113 -25.79 12.35 21.67
N THR A 114 -25.72 11.17 21.03
CA THR A 114 -26.76 10.13 21.16
C THR A 114 -26.91 9.66 22.61
N ILE A 115 -25.80 9.42 23.32
CA ILE A 115 -25.80 9.07 24.75
C ILE A 115 -26.49 10.16 25.57
N VAL A 116 -26.14 11.43 25.34
CA VAL A 116 -26.77 12.57 26.02
C VAL A 116 -28.27 12.62 25.75
N THR A 117 -28.72 12.48 24.49
CA THR A 117 -30.15 12.50 24.16
C THR A 117 -30.90 11.33 24.82
N MET A 118 -30.30 10.14 24.89
CA MET A 118 -30.90 9.00 25.60
C MET A 118 -31.07 9.28 27.09
N VAL A 119 -30.07 9.89 27.73
CA VAL A 119 -30.15 10.30 29.14
C VAL A 119 -31.23 11.38 29.35
N GLU A 120 -31.31 12.39 28.48
CA GLU A 120 -32.32 13.45 28.54
C GLU A 120 -33.75 12.90 28.39
N MET A 121 -33.94 11.84 27.61
CA MET A 121 -35.22 11.14 27.46
C MET A 121 -35.54 10.18 28.62
N GLY A 122 -34.69 10.11 29.66
CA GLY A 122 -34.86 9.19 30.79
C GLY A 122 -34.52 7.73 30.47
N ARG A 123 -33.87 7.45 29.33
CA ARG A 123 -33.47 6.11 28.86
C ARG A 123 -32.04 5.79 29.28
N SER A 124 -31.75 5.94 30.57
CA SER A 124 -30.38 5.83 31.10
C SER A 124 -29.78 4.42 30.95
N GLU A 125 -30.58 3.36 31.09
CA GLU A 125 -30.11 1.97 30.90
C GLU A 125 -29.71 1.71 29.44
N GLU A 126 -30.47 2.22 28.47
CA GLU A 126 -30.15 2.10 27.05
C GLU A 126 -28.91 2.92 26.68
N ALA A 127 -28.71 4.08 27.31
CA ALA A 127 -27.50 4.88 27.14
C ALA A 127 -26.23 4.14 27.61
N VAL A 128 -26.32 3.44 28.74
CA VAL A 128 -25.24 2.58 29.24
C VAL A 128 -24.98 1.44 28.26
N GLY A 129 -26.04 0.74 27.83
CA GLY A 129 -25.92 -0.36 26.86
C GLY A 129 -25.29 0.10 25.54
N PHE A 130 -25.69 1.25 25.00
CA PHE A 130 -25.09 1.82 23.80
C PHE A 130 -23.62 2.21 23.99
N ALA A 131 -23.26 2.75 25.15
CA ALA A 131 -21.87 3.09 25.47
C ALA A 131 -20.97 1.85 25.67
N THR A 132 -21.55 0.70 26.06
CA THR A 132 -20.81 -0.53 26.33
C THR A 132 -20.91 -1.58 25.23
N ALA A 133 -21.82 -1.42 24.24
CA ALA A 133 -22.01 -2.37 23.15
C ALA A 133 -20.70 -2.63 22.35
N GLU A 134 -19.87 -1.60 22.18
CA GLU A 134 -18.58 -1.69 21.50
C GLU A 134 -17.55 -2.52 22.31
N LEU A 135 -17.62 -2.46 23.66
CA LEU A 135 -16.81 -3.27 24.57
C LEU A 135 -17.23 -4.75 24.57
N GLU A 136 -18.53 -5.04 24.52
CA GLU A 136 -19.06 -6.42 24.50
C GLU A 136 -18.75 -7.16 23.19
N LEU A 137 -18.85 -6.47 22.05
CA LEU A 137 -18.46 -7.03 20.75
C LEU A 137 -16.95 -7.35 20.73
N SER A 138 -16.14 -6.45 21.30
CA SER A 138 -14.69 -6.66 21.44
C SER A 138 -14.37 -7.86 22.34
N GLN A 139 -15.07 -8.05 23.46
CA GLN A 139 -14.87 -9.21 24.35
C GLN A 139 -15.26 -10.56 23.72
N GLN A 140 -16.38 -10.63 22.98
CA GLN A 140 -16.78 -11.86 22.30
C GLN A 140 -15.83 -12.24 21.15
N LEU A 141 -15.29 -11.24 20.44
CA LEU A 141 -14.24 -11.45 19.44
C LEU A 141 -12.91 -11.84 20.09
N VAL A 142 -12.53 -11.24 21.22
CA VAL A 142 -11.33 -11.61 21.99
C VAL A 142 -11.40 -13.08 22.39
N ASP A 143 -12.52 -13.55 22.93
CA ASP A 143 -12.69 -14.94 23.37
C ASP A 143 -12.64 -15.94 22.19
N ARG A 144 -13.22 -15.58 21.03
CA ARG A 144 -13.11 -16.41 19.80
C ARG A 144 -11.70 -16.44 19.23
N LEU A 145 -11.05 -15.28 19.12
CA LEU A 145 -9.72 -15.16 18.51
C LEU A 145 -8.61 -15.73 19.40
N SER A 146 -8.75 -15.66 20.72
CA SER A 146 -7.80 -16.26 21.67
C SER A 146 -7.76 -17.80 21.59
N HIS A 147 -8.80 -18.44 21.04
CA HIS A 147 -8.86 -19.88 20.83
C HIS A 147 -8.37 -20.33 19.44
N ALA A 148 -8.45 -19.46 18.42
CA ALA A 148 -8.09 -19.78 17.04
C ALA A 148 -6.68 -19.34 16.63
N VAL A 149 -6.14 -18.29 17.26
CA VAL A 149 -4.86 -17.67 16.88
C VAL A 149 -3.90 -17.67 18.06
N GLY A 150 -2.77 -18.37 17.92
CA GLY A 150 -1.78 -18.51 18.99
C GLY A 150 -0.88 -17.28 19.21
N GLU A 151 -0.92 -16.29 18.31
CA GLU A 151 -0.06 -15.09 18.36
C GLU A 151 -0.86 -13.86 18.86
N PRO A 152 -0.59 -13.33 20.07
CA PRO A 152 -1.34 -12.22 20.67
C PRO A 152 -1.35 -10.94 19.81
N ALA A 153 -0.25 -10.64 19.12
CA ALA A 153 -0.18 -9.46 18.27
C ALA A 153 -1.13 -9.53 17.07
N LEU A 154 -1.34 -10.75 16.54
CA LEU A 154 -2.25 -10.98 15.42
C LEU A 154 -3.71 -10.96 15.87
N VAL A 155 -4.01 -11.48 17.07
CA VAL A 155 -5.32 -11.33 17.71
C VAL A 155 -5.69 -9.85 17.87
N ALA A 156 -4.76 -9.04 18.40
CA ALA A 156 -4.97 -7.61 18.59
C ALA A 156 -5.20 -6.88 17.25
N LEU A 157 -4.48 -7.26 16.19
CA LEU A 157 -4.71 -6.74 14.85
C LEU A 157 -6.11 -7.07 14.34
N LEU A 158 -6.49 -8.35 14.38
CA LEU A 158 -7.78 -8.82 13.86
C LEU A 158 -8.95 -8.16 14.61
N LEU A 159 -8.84 -7.98 15.93
CA LEU A 159 -9.78 -7.21 16.73
C LEU A 159 -9.92 -5.76 16.25
N GLY A 160 -8.79 -5.07 16.06
CA GLY A 160 -8.78 -3.70 15.56
C GLY A 160 -9.40 -3.60 14.16
N LYS A 161 -9.15 -4.57 13.29
CA LYS A 161 -9.71 -4.62 11.93
C LYS A 161 -11.20 -4.97 11.91
N SER A 162 -11.68 -5.89 12.76
CA SER A 162 -13.11 -6.15 12.91
C SER A 162 -13.87 -4.90 13.38
N ALA A 163 -13.32 -4.15 14.34
CA ALA A 163 -13.93 -2.91 14.79
C ALA A 163 -13.99 -1.88 13.64
N GLN A 164 -12.88 -1.68 12.92
CA GLN A 164 -12.81 -0.79 11.76
C GLN A 164 -13.77 -1.20 10.63
N ALA A 165 -13.92 -2.50 10.37
CA ALA A 165 -14.88 -3.02 9.39
C ALA A 165 -16.32 -2.74 9.81
N SER A 166 -16.65 -2.96 11.09
CA SER A 166 -17.98 -2.68 11.64
C SER A 166 -18.35 -1.21 11.55
N GLU A 167 -17.42 -0.28 11.78
CA GLU A 167 -17.64 1.17 11.59
C GLU A 167 -18.01 1.51 10.14
N ARG A 168 -17.46 0.75 9.17
CA ARG A 168 -17.69 0.93 7.73
C ARG A 168 -18.88 0.13 7.21
N GLY A 169 -19.60 -0.59 8.08
CA GLY A 169 -20.70 -1.47 7.70
C GLY A 169 -20.26 -2.71 6.92
N ILE A 170 -18.98 -3.09 7.02
CA ILE A 170 -18.39 -4.25 6.34
C ILE A 170 -18.44 -5.44 7.30
N GLU A 171 -19.02 -6.56 6.87
CA GLU A 171 -19.01 -7.79 7.65
C GLU A 171 -17.63 -8.46 7.55
N LEU A 172 -16.82 -8.40 8.61
CA LEU A 172 -15.52 -9.06 8.67
C LEU A 172 -15.60 -10.32 9.53
N THR A 173 -15.34 -11.48 8.91
CA THR A 173 -15.38 -12.80 9.56
C THR A 173 -14.02 -13.49 9.50
N VAL A 174 -13.62 -14.11 10.60
CA VAL A 174 -12.43 -14.98 10.67
C VAL A 174 -12.91 -16.43 10.70
N THR A 175 -12.44 -17.25 9.77
CA THR A 175 -12.92 -18.63 9.64
C THR A 175 -12.43 -19.53 10.78
N GLU A 176 -13.27 -20.50 11.16
CA GLU A 176 -12.94 -21.52 12.17
C GLU A 176 -11.80 -22.46 11.73
N GLU A 177 -11.48 -22.49 10.42
CA GLU A 177 -10.35 -23.23 9.85
C GLU A 177 -9.00 -22.52 10.02
N SER A 178 -8.99 -21.35 10.65
CA SER A 178 -7.75 -20.62 10.91
C SER A 178 -6.91 -21.35 11.98
N GLU A 179 -5.82 -21.99 11.54
CA GLU A 179 -4.82 -22.64 12.38
C GLU A 179 -3.50 -21.86 12.30
N LEU A 180 -3.33 -20.89 13.19
CA LEU A 180 -2.08 -20.14 13.32
C LEU A 180 -1.39 -20.50 14.64
N PRO A 181 -0.30 -21.29 14.60
CA PRO A 181 0.40 -21.70 15.82
C PRO A 181 1.02 -20.51 16.55
N ALA A 182 1.12 -20.62 17.88
CA ALA A 182 1.73 -19.62 18.75
C ALA A 182 3.25 -19.51 18.58
N ASP A 183 3.92 -20.57 18.14
CA ASP A 183 5.37 -20.58 17.95
C ASP A 183 5.74 -20.01 16.58
N THR A 184 6.32 -18.82 16.60
CA THR A 184 6.77 -18.08 15.41
C THR A 184 8.06 -18.64 14.79
N ASP A 185 8.77 -19.53 15.51
CA ASP A 185 10.05 -20.10 15.08
C ASP A 185 9.95 -21.00 13.83
N GLU A 186 8.75 -21.44 13.45
CA GLU A 186 8.51 -22.27 12.26
C GLU A 186 7.85 -21.50 11.09
N LEU A 187 7.58 -20.20 11.25
CA LEU A 187 6.99 -19.34 10.22
C LEU A 187 8.08 -18.69 9.35
N PHE A 188 7.78 -18.48 8.06
CA PHE A 188 8.67 -17.75 7.15
C PHE A 188 8.78 -16.25 7.47
N LEU A 189 7.83 -15.73 8.26
CA LEU A 189 7.73 -14.34 8.67
C LEU A 189 7.79 -14.27 10.19
N THR A 190 8.46 -13.25 10.72
CA THR A 190 8.35 -12.89 12.14
C THR A 190 6.93 -12.44 12.47
N ALA A 191 6.57 -12.45 13.76
CA ALA A 191 5.24 -12.01 14.22
C ALA A 191 4.93 -10.58 13.78
N GLN A 192 5.93 -9.69 13.80
CA GLN A 192 5.78 -8.29 13.40
C GLN A 192 5.57 -8.12 11.89
N GLU A 193 6.27 -8.91 11.07
CA GLU A 193 6.06 -8.94 9.62
C GLU A 193 4.69 -9.50 9.26
N LEU A 194 4.26 -10.57 9.95
CA LEU A 194 2.94 -11.16 9.76
C LEU A 194 1.82 -10.17 10.09
N VAL A 195 1.94 -9.43 11.19
CA VAL A 195 0.98 -8.37 11.56
C VAL A 195 0.92 -7.28 10.49
N THR A 196 2.06 -6.87 9.96
CA THR A 196 2.13 -5.82 8.93
C THR A 196 1.52 -6.29 7.61
N VAL A 197 1.83 -7.50 7.17
CA VAL A 197 1.30 -8.08 5.94
C VAL A 197 -0.21 -8.33 6.07
N ALA A 198 -0.64 -8.99 7.14
CA ALA A 198 -2.06 -9.26 7.38
C ALA A 198 -2.87 -7.96 7.48
N GLY A 199 -2.34 -6.94 8.15
CA GLY A 199 -3.01 -5.64 8.28
C GLY A 199 -3.27 -4.99 6.94
N ASN A 200 -2.23 -4.92 6.09
CA ASN A 200 -2.34 -4.35 4.75
C ASN A 200 -3.29 -5.15 3.85
N LEU A 201 -3.27 -6.48 3.93
CA LEU A 201 -4.17 -7.31 3.13
C LEU A 201 -5.63 -7.12 3.52
N ILE A 202 -5.91 -7.02 4.83
CA ILE A 202 -7.27 -6.77 5.33
C ILE A 202 -7.73 -5.36 4.96
N ASP A 203 -6.86 -4.35 5.05
CA ASP A 203 -7.16 -2.99 4.61
C ASP A 203 -7.51 -2.95 3.12
N ASN A 204 -6.68 -3.58 2.29
CA ASN A 204 -6.92 -3.67 0.85
C ASN A 204 -8.24 -4.39 0.54
N ALA A 205 -8.57 -5.46 1.28
CA ALA A 205 -9.83 -6.17 1.11
C ALA A 205 -11.02 -5.28 1.46
N MET A 206 -10.99 -4.58 2.59
CA MET A 206 -12.03 -3.63 3.00
C MET A 206 -12.19 -2.45 2.04
N GLU A 207 -11.10 -1.98 1.42
CA GLU A 207 -11.15 -0.93 0.40
C GLU A 207 -11.74 -1.43 -0.93
N ALA A 208 -11.54 -2.70 -1.27
CA ALA A 208 -11.98 -3.31 -2.51
C ALA A 208 -13.39 -3.94 -2.45
N CYS A 209 -14.03 -3.97 -1.27
CA CYS A 209 -15.35 -4.56 -1.09
C CYS A 209 -16.43 -3.91 -1.97
N ASP A 210 -17.40 -4.73 -2.38
CA ASP A 210 -18.59 -4.28 -3.09
C ASP A 210 -19.42 -3.36 -2.16
N PRO A 211 -19.73 -2.12 -2.56
CA PRO A 211 -20.55 -1.22 -1.75
C PRO A 211 -21.99 -1.70 -1.50
N GLU A 212 -22.51 -2.62 -2.32
CA GLU A 212 -23.89 -3.11 -2.22
C GLU A 212 -24.04 -4.29 -1.24
N ASP A 213 -22.97 -5.05 -1.00
CA ASP A 213 -22.92 -6.17 -0.06
C ASP A 213 -21.48 -6.39 0.47
N PRO A 214 -20.97 -5.50 1.35
CA PRO A 214 -19.57 -5.50 1.73
C PRO A 214 -19.26 -6.54 2.82
N TRP A 215 -18.51 -7.58 2.45
CA TRP A 215 -17.97 -8.57 3.40
C TRP A 215 -16.50 -8.87 3.11
N VAL A 216 -15.78 -9.26 4.16
CA VAL A 216 -14.37 -9.69 4.14
C VAL A 216 -14.24 -10.96 4.96
N GLU A 217 -13.61 -11.98 4.41
CA GLU A 217 -13.28 -13.21 5.13
C GLU A 217 -11.76 -13.38 5.24
N VAL A 218 -11.30 -13.74 6.44
CA VAL A 218 -9.89 -13.99 6.75
C VAL A 218 -9.70 -15.44 7.18
N THR A 219 -8.77 -16.13 6.49
CA THR A 219 -8.42 -17.53 6.78
C THR A 219 -6.89 -17.69 6.86
N GLY A 220 -6.38 -18.15 8.00
CA GLY A 220 -4.95 -18.43 8.20
C GLY A 220 -4.67 -19.93 8.25
N THR A 221 -3.97 -20.50 7.27
CA THR A 221 -3.68 -21.94 7.25
C THR A 221 -2.18 -22.24 7.31
N ARG A 222 -1.80 -23.26 8.08
CA ARG A 222 -0.43 -23.78 8.09
C ARG A 222 -0.19 -24.63 6.84
N MET A 223 0.76 -24.22 6.00
CA MET A 223 1.22 -25.07 4.89
C MET A 223 2.01 -26.28 5.44
N ARG A 224 1.46 -27.49 5.33
CA ARG A 224 2.21 -28.73 5.59
C ARG A 224 3.18 -28.96 4.43
N LYS A 225 4.49 -29.02 4.71
CA LYS A 225 5.47 -29.54 3.74
C LYS A 225 5.17 -31.02 3.51
N GLY A 226 4.58 -31.33 2.37
CA GLY A 226 4.51 -32.70 1.86
C GLY A 226 5.91 -33.16 1.46
N CYS A 227 6.32 -34.32 1.97
CA CYS A 227 7.46 -35.06 1.46
C CYS A 227 6.98 -36.03 0.37
#